data_AF-A0A4C2E979-F1
#
_entry.id   AF-A0A4C2E979-F1
#
_cell.length_a   1.000
_cell.length_b   1.000
_cell.length_c   1.000
_cell.angle_alpha   90.00
_cell.angle_beta   90.00
_cell.angle_gamma   90.00
#
_symmetry.space_group_name_H-M   'P 1'
#
loop_
_entity.id
_entity.type
_entity.pdbx_description
1 polymer ?
#
loop_
_entity_poly.entity_id
_entity_poly.type
_entity_poly.pdbx_seq_one_letter_code
_entity_poly.pdbx_strand_id
1 'polypeptide(L)'
;MIFNSQLFVALGIFASTFAAPVADENGHQHIHAKRGGTCQFPNYNGMVAVQTGGQNGGWAMSPDQTCSQGSWCPYACQPGQLMGQWDTSVTTYSYPGSQHGGLYCDNSGNLQKPNQNKDYCYDGAGTVSAQNSAGSDVAFCQTVLPGNEDMLIPTNVGGGSNQVLAVPGPDYFASTAAHYYINPPGVSTQDACQWGDQNHAQGNWAPYVAGANQQNNGDTFVKIGWNPIFTGSDLSHNKPNFGIKITCDDGNCDGLPCSIDPSKSSVNSVDSNQSSSGAGGGDFCVVTAKNGAHAKIEVFSAGEGGN
;
A
#
# COMPACT_ATOMS: atom_id res chain seq x y z
N MET A 1 -17.49 -13.22 6.09
CA MET A 1 -17.83 -14.65 5.96
C MET A 1 -16.62 -15.46 6.37
N ILE A 2 -16.82 -16.30 7.39
CA ILE A 2 -16.06 -17.50 7.78
C ILE A 2 -14.52 -17.37 7.80
N PHE A 3 -14.02 -17.07 9.00
CA PHE A 3 -12.67 -17.44 9.45
C PHE A 3 -12.51 -18.96 9.37
N ASN A 4 -11.45 -19.44 8.72
CA ASN A 4 -11.04 -20.84 8.85
C ASN A 4 -9.58 -20.90 9.31
N SER A 5 -9.44 -21.06 10.62
CA SER A 5 -8.21 -21.44 11.31
C SER A 5 -8.05 -22.93 11.14
N GLN A 6 -6.99 -23.43 10.47
CA GLN A 6 -6.35 -24.71 10.78
C GLN A 6 -4.87 -24.70 10.40
N LEU A 7 -4.05 -24.64 11.44
CA LEU A 7 -2.63 -24.95 11.47
C LEU A 7 -2.49 -26.47 11.56
N PHE A 8 -1.88 -27.12 10.57
CA PHE A 8 -1.41 -28.51 10.69
C PHE A 8 0.11 -28.56 10.57
N VAL A 9 0.74 -28.88 11.69
CA VAL A 9 2.12 -29.36 11.79
C VAL A 9 2.10 -30.84 11.42
N ALA A 10 2.88 -31.23 10.41
CA ALA A 10 3.24 -32.62 10.18
C ALA A 10 4.74 -32.72 9.90
N LEU A 11 5.50 -33.07 10.94
CA LEU A 11 6.85 -33.61 10.85
C LEU A 11 6.78 -34.96 10.13
N GLY A 12 7.47 -35.09 9.00
CA GLY A 12 7.67 -36.34 8.29
C GLY A 12 9.13 -36.47 7.86
N ILE A 13 9.91 -37.17 8.68
CA ILE A 13 11.29 -37.57 8.39
C ILE A 13 11.23 -38.75 7.42
N PHE A 14 11.79 -38.59 6.21
CA PHE A 14 12.21 -39.71 5.39
C PHE A 14 13.63 -39.46 4.87
N ALA A 15 14.56 -40.27 5.36
CA ALA A 15 15.88 -40.43 4.80
C ALA A 15 15.88 -41.64 3.87
N SER A 16 16.32 -41.46 2.62
CA SER A 16 16.74 -42.57 1.76
C SER A 16 17.72 -42.08 0.68
N THR A 17 18.98 -42.39 0.94
CA THR A 17 20.00 -42.97 0.04
C THR A 17 20.13 -42.45 -1.40
N PHE A 18 21.30 -41.86 -1.64
CA PHE A 18 21.92 -41.55 -2.92
C PHE A 18 21.90 -42.73 -3.92
N ALA A 19 21.52 -42.44 -5.16
CA ALA A 19 21.99 -43.11 -6.35
C ALA A 19 22.25 -42.05 -7.44
N ALA A 20 23.49 -41.97 -7.91
CA ALA A 20 23.91 -41.04 -8.96
C ALA A 20 23.36 -41.49 -10.33
N PRO A 21 22.77 -40.59 -11.14
CA PRO A 21 22.51 -40.88 -12.54
C PRO A 21 23.78 -40.71 -13.37
N VAL A 22 23.95 -41.65 -14.29
CA VAL A 22 25.00 -41.79 -15.30
C VAL A 22 24.99 -40.58 -16.24
N ALA A 23 26.18 -40.08 -16.59
CA ALA A 23 26.35 -39.00 -17.55
C ALA A 23 25.86 -39.42 -18.95
N ASP A 24 24.88 -38.69 -19.47
CA ASP A 24 24.45 -38.74 -20.88
C ASP A 24 25.15 -37.59 -21.62
N GLU A 25 25.99 -37.94 -22.59
CA GLU A 25 26.62 -37.00 -23.52
C GLU A 25 25.57 -36.49 -24.52
N ASN A 26 24.95 -35.35 -24.22
CA ASN A 26 24.13 -34.64 -25.19
C ASN A 26 24.48 -33.15 -25.22
N GLY A 27 25.15 -32.79 -26.32
CA GLY A 27 25.33 -31.46 -26.92
C GLY A 27 25.09 -30.25 -26.01
N HIS A 28 26.18 -29.69 -25.49
CA HIS A 28 26.21 -28.32 -24.99
C HIS A 28 25.93 -27.35 -26.15
N GLN A 29 24.65 -27.07 -26.43
CA GLN A 29 24.29 -25.80 -27.01
C GLN A 29 24.63 -24.74 -25.97
N HIS A 30 25.64 -23.93 -26.29
CA HIS A 30 25.88 -22.67 -25.61
C HIS A 30 24.65 -21.78 -25.84
N ILE A 31 23.63 -21.94 -24.98
CA ILE A 31 22.69 -20.85 -24.73
C ILE A 31 23.57 -19.77 -24.14
N HIS A 32 23.92 -18.79 -24.96
CA HIS A 32 24.43 -17.52 -24.47
C HIS A 32 23.37 -17.01 -23.49
N ALA A 33 23.59 -17.21 -22.20
CA ALA A 33 22.91 -16.45 -21.17
C ALA A 33 23.20 -14.99 -21.50
N LYS A 34 22.26 -14.32 -22.17
CA LYS A 34 22.30 -12.88 -22.33
C LYS A 34 22.54 -12.34 -20.93
N ARG A 35 23.61 -11.56 -20.74
CA ARG A 35 23.85 -10.82 -19.49
C ARG A 35 22.53 -10.15 -19.12
N GLY A 36 21.98 -10.48 -17.96
CA GLY A 36 20.62 -10.12 -17.57
C GLY A 36 20.35 -8.64 -17.83
N GLY A 37 19.36 -8.36 -18.68
CA GLY A 37 18.93 -7.00 -18.97
C GLY A 37 17.90 -6.52 -17.96
N THR A 38 17.69 -5.20 -17.92
CA THR A 38 16.69 -4.54 -17.08
C THR A 38 15.75 -3.73 -17.96
N CYS A 39 14.50 -3.54 -17.54
CA CYS A 39 13.60 -2.60 -18.19
C CYS A 39 13.64 -1.26 -17.46
N GLN A 40 13.84 -0.18 -18.22
CA GLN A 40 13.83 1.18 -17.71
C GLN A 40 12.41 1.61 -17.40
N PHE A 41 12.24 2.39 -16.32
CA PHE A 41 10.96 2.99 -15.99
C PHE A 41 10.50 3.91 -17.13
N PRO A 42 9.31 3.69 -17.73
CA PRO A 42 8.95 4.35 -18.97
C PRO A 42 8.45 5.78 -18.79
N ASN A 43 8.06 6.17 -17.57
CA ASN A 43 7.49 7.49 -17.26
C ASN A 43 6.36 7.91 -18.23
N TYR A 44 5.45 6.98 -18.54
CA TYR A 44 4.27 7.26 -19.37
C TYR A 44 3.30 8.22 -18.65
N ASN A 45 2.32 8.76 -19.39
CA ASN A 45 1.37 9.73 -18.84
C ASN A 45 0.69 9.21 -17.55
N GLY A 46 0.68 10.05 -16.52
CA GLY A 46 0.14 9.73 -15.18
C GLY A 46 1.06 8.89 -14.29
N MET A 47 2.14 8.30 -14.80
CA MET A 47 3.10 7.57 -13.97
C MET A 47 4.01 8.53 -13.20
N VAL A 48 4.42 8.11 -12.01
CA VAL A 48 5.42 8.79 -11.19
C VAL A 48 6.49 7.83 -10.72
N ALA A 49 7.73 8.30 -10.63
CA ALA A 49 8.79 7.55 -9.99
C ALA A 49 8.60 7.58 -8.46
N VAL A 50 8.61 6.43 -7.79
CA VAL A 50 8.51 6.40 -6.31
C VAL A 50 9.76 6.93 -5.62
N GLN A 51 10.91 6.77 -6.30
CA GLN A 51 12.21 7.27 -5.86
C GLN A 51 13.04 7.65 -7.08
N THR A 52 13.90 8.65 -6.93
CA THR A 52 14.81 9.11 -7.99
C THR A 52 16.21 8.49 -7.91
N GLY A 53 16.47 7.64 -6.91
CA GLY A 53 17.72 6.90 -6.72
C GLY A 53 17.43 5.46 -6.32
N GLY A 54 18.45 4.60 -6.39
CA GLY A 54 18.32 3.15 -6.15
C GLY A 54 18.35 2.31 -7.42
N GLN A 55 18.34 1.00 -7.25
CA GLN A 55 18.31 0.03 -8.35
C GLN A 55 16.93 -0.10 -8.99
N ASN A 56 15.88 0.31 -8.27
CA ASN A 56 14.50 0.29 -8.74
C ASN A 56 14.25 1.30 -9.86
N GLY A 57 15.12 2.30 -10.05
CA GLY A 57 15.09 3.21 -11.20
C GLY A 57 13.74 3.92 -11.40
N GLY A 58 12.98 4.15 -10.32
CA GLY A 58 11.65 4.76 -10.33
C GLY A 58 10.47 3.79 -10.32
N TRP A 59 10.68 2.49 -10.57
CA TRP A 59 9.65 1.47 -10.38
C TRP A 59 9.18 1.42 -8.92
N ALA A 60 7.90 1.09 -8.70
CA ALA A 60 7.30 0.93 -7.37
C ALA A 60 7.76 -0.38 -6.71
N MET A 61 9.06 -0.52 -6.55
CA MET A 61 9.78 -1.67 -6.01
C MET A 61 10.76 -1.17 -4.95
N SER A 62 11.18 -2.03 -4.02
CA SER A 62 12.11 -1.64 -2.96
C SER A 62 13.42 -1.10 -3.56
N PRO A 63 14.14 -0.18 -2.89
CA PRO A 63 15.27 0.55 -3.51
C PRO A 63 16.42 -0.33 -4.02
N ASP A 64 16.55 -1.54 -3.49
CA ASP A 64 17.54 -2.55 -3.83
C ASP A 64 17.05 -3.58 -4.87
N GLN A 65 15.79 -3.47 -5.31
CA GLN A 65 15.21 -4.32 -6.35
C GLN A 65 15.40 -3.71 -7.73
N THR A 66 15.43 -4.55 -8.76
CA THR A 66 15.52 -4.12 -10.16
C THR A 66 14.41 -4.76 -10.98
N CYS A 67 13.79 -3.98 -11.87
CA CYS A 67 12.91 -4.51 -12.91
C CYS A 67 13.74 -5.27 -13.95
N SER A 68 13.90 -6.58 -13.74
CA SER A 68 14.75 -7.45 -14.55
C SER A 68 13.95 -8.12 -15.68
N GLN A 69 14.64 -8.56 -16.72
CA GLN A 69 14.05 -9.44 -17.74
C GLN A 69 13.35 -10.65 -17.09
N GLY A 70 12.14 -10.94 -17.56
CA GLY A 70 11.29 -12.02 -17.05
C GLY A 70 10.48 -11.68 -15.80
N SER A 71 10.53 -10.44 -15.29
CA SER A 71 9.83 -10.03 -14.06
C SER A 71 8.66 -9.07 -14.29
N TRP A 72 7.77 -9.03 -13.30
CA TRP A 72 6.73 -8.01 -13.16
C TRP A 72 7.32 -6.75 -12.52
N CYS A 73 6.91 -5.60 -13.04
CA CYS A 73 7.45 -4.29 -12.67
C CYS A 73 6.30 -3.34 -12.33
N PRO A 74 5.90 -3.30 -11.05
CA PRO A 74 4.87 -2.39 -10.57
C PRO A 74 5.33 -0.93 -10.65
N TYR A 75 4.40 -0.01 -10.86
CA TYR A 75 4.66 1.43 -10.95
C TYR A 75 3.62 2.23 -10.16
N ALA A 76 3.99 3.46 -9.83
CA ALA A 76 3.11 4.40 -9.18
C ALA A 76 2.40 5.31 -10.19
N CYS A 77 1.21 5.77 -9.82
CA CYS A 77 0.45 6.78 -10.54
C CYS A 77 0.34 8.05 -9.68
N GLN A 78 -0.04 9.16 -10.30
CA GLN A 78 -0.31 10.42 -9.59
C GLN A 78 -1.33 10.24 -8.46
N PRO A 79 -1.33 11.11 -7.42
CA PRO A 79 -2.33 11.08 -6.35
C PRO A 79 -3.77 10.97 -6.89
N GLY A 80 -4.57 10.08 -6.30
CA GLY A 80 -5.93 9.77 -6.73
C GLY A 80 -6.06 8.71 -7.82
N GLN A 81 -4.97 8.35 -8.50
CA GLN A 81 -4.97 7.36 -9.58
C GLN A 81 -4.49 5.98 -9.12
N LEU A 82 -4.94 4.96 -9.83
CA LEU A 82 -4.62 3.55 -9.61
C LEU A 82 -3.81 3.00 -10.78
N MET A 83 -2.92 2.06 -10.48
CA MET A 83 -2.22 1.26 -11.48
C MET A 83 -3.22 0.38 -12.24
N GLY A 84 -3.29 0.49 -13.57
CA GLY A 84 -4.23 -0.23 -14.43
C GLY A 84 -3.71 -1.53 -15.02
N GLN A 85 -2.47 -1.91 -14.71
CA GLN A 85 -1.78 -3.03 -15.34
C GLN A 85 -1.31 -4.04 -14.28
N TRP A 86 -1.52 -5.32 -14.58
CA TRP A 86 -1.12 -6.48 -13.79
C TRP A 86 -1.39 -7.75 -14.63
N ASP A 87 -1.00 -8.92 -14.16
CA ASP A 87 -1.33 -10.19 -14.80
C ASP A 87 -2.84 -10.44 -14.82
N THR A 88 -3.46 -10.27 -15.99
CA THR A 88 -4.92 -10.43 -16.15
C THR A 88 -5.43 -11.85 -15.88
N SER A 89 -4.54 -12.85 -15.83
CA SER A 89 -4.91 -14.22 -15.43
C SER A 89 -5.05 -14.38 -13.92
N VAL A 90 -4.50 -13.46 -13.12
CA VAL A 90 -4.61 -13.46 -11.66
C VAL A 90 -5.89 -12.77 -11.24
N THR A 91 -6.85 -13.55 -10.74
CA THR A 91 -8.16 -13.06 -10.29
C THR A 91 -8.34 -13.11 -8.78
N THR A 92 -7.36 -13.67 -8.04
CA THR A 92 -7.42 -13.84 -6.59
C THR A 92 -6.20 -13.21 -5.92
N TYR A 93 -6.40 -12.73 -4.70
CA TYR A 93 -5.31 -12.25 -3.87
C TYR A 93 -4.56 -13.43 -3.24
N SER A 94 -3.66 -14.04 -4.01
CA SER A 94 -2.90 -15.23 -3.62
C SER A 94 -1.48 -15.18 -4.18
N TYR A 95 -0.50 -15.50 -3.34
CA TYR A 95 0.90 -15.61 -3.76
C TYR A 95 1.12 -16.81 -4.71
N PRO A 96 1.95 -16.67 -5.77
CA PRO A 96 2.73 -15.48 -6.14
C PRO A 96 1.95 -14.46 -7.00
N GLY A 97 0.77 -14.80 -7.49
CA GLY A 97 -0.01 -13.96 -8.41
C GLY A 97 -0.29 -12.54 -7.87
N SER A 98 -0.47 -12.39 -6.55
CA SER A 98 -0.62 -11.07 -5.91
C SER A 98 0.55 -10.11 -6.11
N GLN A 99 1.72 -10.63 -6.49
CA GLN A 99 2.92 -9.83 -6.79
C GLN A 99 3.07 -9.49 -8.27
N HIS A 100 2.20 -10.02 -9.14
CA HIS A 100 2.29 -9.83 -10.59
C HIS A 100 1.68 -8.50 -11.05
N GLY A 101 2.15 -7.40 -10.48
CA GLY A 101 1.67 -6.05 -10.77
C GLY A 101 2.46 -5.31 -11.84
N GLY A 102 1.81 -4.34 -12.47
CA GLY A 102 2.42 -3.41 -13.41
C GLY A 102 2.65 -4.00 -14.80
N LEU A 103 3.80 -3.67 -15.37
CA LEU A 103 4.21 -4.12 -16.70
C LEU A 103 5.08 -5.37 -16.59
N TYR A 104 5.04 -6.22 -17.61
CA TYR A 104 5.92 -7.37 -17.67
C TYR A 104 7.17 -7.03 -18.50
N CYS A 105 8.35 -7.11 -17.90
CA CYS A 105 9.61 -6.98 -18.62
C CYS A 105 9.91 -8.34 -19.26
N ASP A 106 9.79 -8.47 -20.58
CA ASP A 106 10.02 -9.75 -21.24
C ASP A 106 11.52 -10.15 -21.25
N ASN A 107 11.82 -11.38 -21.67
CA ASN A 107 13.20 -11.89 -21.73
C ASN A 107 14.11 -11.17 -22.75
N SER A 108 13.55 -10.26 -23.56
CA SER A 108 14.29 -9.40 -24.48
C SER A 108 14.50 -8.00 -23.93
N GLY A 109 13.91 -7.66 -22.78
CA GLY A 109 13.97 -6.34 -22.17
C GLY A 109 12.93 -5.36 -22.72
N ASN A 110 11.83 -5.85 -23.30
CA ASN A 110 10.71 -5.00 -23.72
C ASN A 110 9.59 -5.05 -22.69
N LEU A 111 8.98 -3.89 -22.44
CA LEU A 111 7.82 -3.76 -21.56
C LEU A 111 6.54 -4.20 -22.29
N GLN A 112 5.83 -5.14 -21.69
CA GLN A 112 4.54 -5.63 -22.15
C GLN A 112 3.42 -5.01 -21.30
N LYS A 113 2.39 -4.49 -21.98
CA LYS A 113 1.14 -4.00 -21.38
C LYS A 113 0.14 -5.16 -21.31
N PRO A 114 -0.14 -5.76 -20.14
CA PRO A 114 -0.99 -6.95 -20.07
C PRO A 114 -2.47 -6.64 -20.36
N ASN A 115 -3.00 -5.55 -19.81
CA ASN A 115 -4.40 -5.19 -19.96
C ASN A 115 -4.57 -4.14 -21.05
N GLN A 116 -4.92 -4.60 -22.25
CA GLN A 116 -5.13 -3.73 -23.41
C GLN A 116 -6.34 -2.79 -23.28
N ASN A 117 -7.30 -3.13 -22.40
CA ASN A 117 -8.55 -2.40 -22.21
C ASN A 117 -8.50 -1.39 -21.05
N LYS A 118 -7.38 -1.29 -20.34
CA LYS A 118 -7.16 -0.29 -19.28
C LYS A 118 -6.01 0.63 -19.66
N ASP A 119 -6.08 1.87 -19.21
CA ASP A 119 -4.94 2.77 -19.25
C ASP A 119 -3.85 2.32 -18.27
N TYR A 120 -2.66 2.93 -18.36
CA TYR A 120 -1.60 2.67 -17.38
C TYR A 120 -2.00 3.19 -16.00
N CYS A 121 -2.39 4.46 -15.96
CA CYS A 121 -2.95 5.09 -14.77
C CYS A 121 -4.38 5.51 -15.08
N TYR A 122 -5.31 5.22 -14.18
CA TYR A 122 -6.70 5.64 -14.28
C TYR A 122 -7.19 6.15 -12.94
N ASP A 123 -8.17 7.05 -12.95
CA ASP A 123 -8.68 7.67 -11.74
C ASP A 123 -9.38 6.63 -10.85
N GLY A 124 -9.11 6.69 -9.54
CA GLY A 124 -9.91 5.97 -8.55
C GLY A 124 -11.29 6.62 -8.36
N ALA A 125 -12.03 6.16 -7.35
CA ALA A 125 -13.40 6.64 -7.09
C ALA A 125 -13.50 8.16 -6.80
N GLY A 126 -12.41 8.82 -6.39
CA GLY A 126 -12.41 10.26 -6.08
C GLY A 126 -13.17 10.65 -4.80
N THR A 127 -13.62 9.67 -4.00
CA THR A 127 -14.47 9.89 -2.81
C THR A 127 -13.70 10.13 -1.52
N VAL A 128 -12.37 10.01 -1.52
CA VAL A 128 -11.54 10.21 -0.32
C VAL A 128 -10.40 11.16 -0.61
N SER A 129 -10.18 12.11 0.29
CA SER A 129 -8.99 12.97 0.29
C SER A 129 -8.28 12.96 1.64
N ALA A 130 -6.98 13.17 1.64
CA ALA A 130 -6.24 13.52 2.84
C ALA A 130 -6.24 15.05 3.00
N GLN A 131 -6.54 15.54 4.20
CA GLN A 131 -6.50 16.95 4.58
C GLN A 131 -5.42 17.13 5.65
N ASN A 132 -4.55 18.12 5.49
CA ASN A 132 -3.49 18.38 6.44
C ASN A 132 -3.69 19.72 7.16
N SER A 133 -3.99 19.64 8.44
CA SER A 133 -4.13 20.76 9.37
C SER A 133 -2.95 20.85 10.36
N ALA A 134 -1.93 19.99 10.22
CA ALA A 134 -0.80 19.84 11.17
C ALA A 134 0.42 20.75 10.87
N GLY A 135 0.26 21.74 9.99
CA GLY A 135 1.26 22.78 9.71
C GLY A 135 2.39 22.39 8.75
N SER A 136 3.02 21.22 8.92
CA SER A 136 4.06 20.70 8.03
C SER A 136 3.52 19.66 7.05
N ASP A 137 4.16 19.48 5.90
CA ASP A 137 3.83 18.45 4.91
C ASP A 137 3.73 17.04 5.53
N VAL A 138 2.77 16.25 5.07
CA VAL A 138 2.53 14.88 5.55
C VAL A 138 2.57 13.91 4.37
N ALA A 139 3.38 12.85 4.51
CA ALA A 139 3.47 11.78 3.53
C ALA A 139 2.46 10.66 3.83
N PHE A 140 1.54 10.43 2.88
CA PHE A 140 0.71 9.24 2.79
C PHE A 140 1.37 8.26 1.82
N CYS A 141 1.81 7.11 2.31
CA CYS A 141 2.51 6.11 1.51
C CYS A 141 1.59 4.92 1.26
N GLN A 142 1.13 4.76 0.02
CA GLN A 142 0.28 3.66 -0.40
C GLN A 142 1.09 2.39 -0.63
N THR A 143 0.53 1.24 -0.25
CA THR A 143 1.12 -0.06 -0.57
C THR A 143 1.01 -0.40 -2.06
N VAL A 144 2.06 -1.03 -2.59
CA VAL A 144 2.09 -1.49 -3.97
C VAL A 144 1.33 -2.81 -4.08
N LEU A 145 0.09 -2.74 -4.55
CA LEU A 145 -0.77 -3.90 -4.76
C LEU A 145 -1.49 -3.80 -6.11
N PRO A 146 -1.44 -4.83 -6.98
CA PRO A 146 -0.58 -6.00 -6.91
C PRO A 146 0.91 -5.63 -6.96
N GLY A 147 1.74 -6.34 -6.23
CA GLY A 147 3.16 -6.03 -6.08
C GLY A 147 3.77 -6.62 -4.82
N ASN A 148 4.88 -6.06 -4.36
CA ASN A 148 5.58 -6.52 -3.15
C ASN A 148 4.89 -6.08 -1.84
N GLU A 149 3.81 -5.30 -1.93
CA GLU A 149 3.02 -4.77 -0.80
C GLU A 149 3.76 -3.80 0.11
N ASP A 150 4.94 -3.33 -0.31
CA ASP A 150 5.68 -2.27 0.36
C ASP A 150 4.96 -0.93 0.20
N MET A 151 5.10 -0.03 1.17
CA MET A 151 4.50 1.31 1.20
C MET A 151 5.30 2.34 0.39
N LEU A 152 5.33 2.17 -0.92
CA LEU A 152 6.25 2.92 -1.79
C LEU A 152 5.60 4.06 -2.57
N ILE A 153 4.28 4.03 -2.80
CA ILE A 153 3.60 4.99 -3.68
C ILE A 153 3.31 6.27 -2.89
N PRO A 154 3.96 7.42 -3.20
CA PRO A 154 3.87 8.60 -2.36
C PRO A 154 2.69 9.50 -2.72
N THR A 155 2.06 10.06 -1.70
CA THR A 155 1.19 11.25 -1.80
C THR A 155 1.66 12.27 -0.77
N ASN A 156 2.18 13.42 -1.23
CA ASN A 156 2.57 14.52 -0.35
C ASN A 156 1.38 15.46 -0.12
N VAL A 157 0.97 15.64 1.13
CA VAL A 157 -0.13 16.55 1.50
C VAL A 157 0.47 17.77 2.20
N GLY A 158 0.56 18.89 1.48
CA GLY A 158 1.16 20.11 2.01
C GLY A 158 0.41 20.67 3.23
N GLY A 159 1.12 21.38 4.11
CA GLY A 159 0.51 22.04 5.28
C GLY A 159 -0.65 22.97 4.89
N GLY A 160 -1.83 22.79 5.49
CA GLY A 160 -3.04 23.57 5.17
C GLY A 160 -3.72 23.21 3.86
N SER A 161 -3.30 22.13 3.20
CA SER A 161 -3.83 21.69 1.89
C SER A 161 -4.48 20.31 1.97
N ASN A 162 -5.06 19.87 0.85
CA ASN A 162 -5.55 18.51 0.69
C ASN A 162 -5.05 17.89 -0.62
N GLN A 163 -5.13 16.56 -0.68
CA GLN A 163 -4.88 15.76 -1.88
C GLN A 163 -5.89 14.62 -1.96
N VAL A 164 -6.35 14.29 -3.16
CA VAL A 164 -7.17 13.10 -3.39
C VAL A 164 -6.35 11.83 -3.17
N LEU A 165 -6.94 10.83 -2.53
CA LEU A 165 -6.34 9.51 -2.36
C LEU A 165 -6.90 8.55 -3.40
N ALA A 166 -6.08 7.58 -3.81
CA ALA A 166 -6.53 6.54 -4.72
C ALA A 166 -7.49 5.58 -3.99
N VAL A 167 -8.71 5.47 -4.51
CA VAL A 167 -9.75 4.61 -3.94
C VAL A 167 -10.18 3.58 -4.98
N PRO A 168 -9.79 2.30 -4.81
CA PRO A 168 -10.24 1.23 -5.67
C PRO A 168 -11.74 1.03 -5.67
N GLY A 169 -12.31 0.82 -6.86
CA GLY A 169 -13.62 0.22 -7.04
C GLY A 169 -13.54 -1.31 -7.09
N PRO A 170 -14.69 -2.00 -7.23
CA PRO A 170 -14.73 -3.47 -7.21
C PRO A 170 -14.05 -4.14 -8.40
N ASP A 171 -13.81 -3.41 -9.49
CA ASP A 171 -13.13 -3.87 -10.70
C ASP A 171 -11.58 -3.80 -10.59
N TYR A 172 -11.06 -3.25 -9.50
CA TYR A 172 -9.64 -3.26 -9.22
C TYR A 172 -9.16 -4.68 -8.89
N PHE A 173 -7.85 -4.90 -9.00
CA PHE A 173 -7.18 -6.18 -8.78
C PHE A 173 -7.77 -6.96 -7.59
N ALA A 174 -8.34 -8.13 -7.88
CA ALA A 174 -8.98 -9.02 -6.89
C ALA A 174 -9.98 -8.32 -5.93
N SER A 175 -10.65 -7.26 -6.39
CA SER A 175 -11.56 -6.41 -5.60
C SER A 175 -10.94 -5.91 -4.28
N THR A 176 -9.64 -5.63 -4.30
CA THR A 176 -8.86 -5.18 -3.15
C THR A 176 -9.12 -3.71 -2.81
N ALA A 177 -8.69 -3.31 -1.61
CA ALA A 177 -8.73 -1.93 -1.14
C ALA A 177 -7.34 -1.29 -1.20
N ALA A 178 -7.28 0.04 -1.25
CA ALA A 178 -6.03 0.75 -1.03
C ALA A 178 -5.69 0.76 0.45
N HIS A 179 -4.39 0.71 0.76
CA HIS A 179 -3.86 0.82 2.11
C HIS A 179 -2.75 1.86 2.15
N TYR A 180 -2.74 2.67 3.20
CA TYR A 180 -1.83 3.81 3.37
C TYR A 180 -1.17 3.78 4.74
N TYR A 181 0.11 4.14 4.79
CA TYR A 181 0.83 4.51 6.00
C TYR A 181 0.86 6.04 6.10
N ILE A 182 0.48 6.58 7.27
CA ILE A 182 0.41 8.03 7.49
C ILE A 182 1.56 8.43 8.39
N ASN A 183 2.52 9.15 7.81
CA ASN A 183 3.78 9.49 8.47
C ASN A 183 3.66 10.77 9.30
N PRO A 184 4.59 10.99 10.26
CA PRO A 184 4.63 12.22 11.02
C PRO A 184 4.78 13.48 10.14
N PRO A 185 4.10 14.60 10.47
CA PRO A 185 4.31 15.87 9.78
C PRO A 185 5.79 16.27 9.76
N GLY A 186 6.28 16.67 8.59
CA GLY A 186 7.67 17.06 8.35
C GLY A 186 8.58 15.93 7.83
N VAL A 187 8.13 14.67 7.80
CA VAL A 187 8.86 13.57 7.13
C VAL A 187 8.53 13.58 5.64
N SER A 188 9.57 13.73 4.81
CA SER A 188 9.42 13.83 3.35
C SER A 188 8.90 12.51 2.74
N THR A 189 8.25 12.55 1.58
CA THR A 189 7.86 11.32 0.86
C THR A 189 9.04 10.43 0.50
N GLN A 190 10.22 11.01 0.27
CA GLN A 190 11.44 10.27 -0.04
C GLN A 190 11.92 9.44 1.16
N ASP A 191 11.78 9.98 2.37
CA ASP A 191 12.20 9.30 3.61
C ASP A 191 11.11 8.38 4.17
N ALA A 192 9.84 8.76 3.96
CA ALA A 192 8.66 8.09 4.47
C ALA A 192 8.22 6.90 3.60
N CYS A 193 8.25 7.00 2.27
CA CYS A 193 7.68 5.96 1.40
C CYS A 193 8.72 4.91 1.01
N GLN A 194 9.31 4.31 2.04
CA GLN A 194 10.28 3.23 1.98
C GLN A 194 10.26 2.47 3.32
N TRP A 195 10.86 1.28 3.34
CA TRP A 195 11.08 0.56 4.59
C TRP A 195 12.00 1.34 5.53
N GLY A 196 11.55 1.52 6.76
CA GLY A 196 12.30 2.15 7.85
C GLY A 196 12.85 1.13 8.83
N ASP A 197 13.30 1.62 9.98
CA ASP A 197 13.76 0.81 11.10
C ASP A 197 13.00 1.15 12.38
N GLN A 198 13.17 0.31 13.39
CA GLN A 198 12.51 0.46 14.70
C GLN A 198 12.99 1.68 15.51
N ASN A 199 13.91 2.49 14.98
CA ASN A 199 14.42 3.67 15.67
C ASN A 199 13.58 4.92 15.34
N HIS A 200 12.80 4.90 14.27
CA HIS A 200 12.02 6.04 13.81
C HIS A 200 10.59 5.63 13.44
N ALA A 201 9.59 6.38 13.92
CA ALA A 201 8.17 6.13 13.63
C ALA A 201 7.76 6.62 12.23
N GLN A 202 8.42 6.09 11.19
CA GLN A 202 8.18 6.44 9.79
C GLN A 202 8.23 5.18 8.88
N GLY A 203 7.75 5.31 7.65
CA GLY A 203 7.62 4.19 6.71
C GLY A 203 6.69 3.11 7.25
N ASN A 204 7.14 1.86 7.19
CA ASN A 204 6.41 0.73 7.76
C ASN A 204 6.22 0.83 9.29
N TRP A 205 6.95 1.72 9.97
CA TRP A 205 6.84 1.99 11.41
C TRP A 205 6.01 3.25 11.73
N ALA A 206 5.41 3.89 10.71
CA ALA A 206 4.51 5.02 10.92
C ALA A 206 3.39 4.68 11.92
N PRO A 207 2.95 5.60 12.78
CA PRO A 207 2.03 5.27 13.87
C PRO A 207 0.63 4.88 13.39
N TYR A 208 0.21 5.41 12.24
CA TYR A 208 -1.15 5.25 11.74
C TYR A 208 -1.18 4.65 10.35
N VAL A 209 -2.26 3.92 10.10
CA VAL A 209 -2.61 3.40 8.78
C VAL A 209 -4.03 3.79 8.41
N ALA A 210 -4.28 3.87 7.11
CA ALA A 210 -5.61 4.02 6.54
C ALA A 210 -5.88 2.98 5.47
N GLY A 211 -7.15 2.80 5.13
CA GLY A 211 -7.54 2.03 3.95
C GLY A 211 -8.87 2.49 3.40
N ALA A 212 -9.06 2.33 2.09
CA ALA A 212 -10.30 2.74 1.43
C ALA A 212 -10.65 1.88 0.21
N ASN A 213 -11.95 1.67 0.00
CA ASN A 213 -12.50 1.08 -1.21
C ASN A 213 -13.96 1.50 -1.41
N GLN A 214 -14.38 1.60 -2.68
CA GLN A 214 -15.77 1.86 -3.06
C GLN A 214 -16.48 0.57 -3.50
N GLN A 215 -17.76 0.44 -3.17
CA GLN A 215 -18.63 -0.64 -3.62
C GLN A 215 -19.47 -0.22 -4.85
N ASN A 216 -20.07 -1.19 -5.52
CA ASN A 216 -20.92 -0.96 -6.71
C ASN A 216 -22.13 -0.06 -6.44
N ASN A 217 -22.58 0.03 -5.18
CA ASN A 217 -23.69 0.92 -4.78
C ASN A 217 -23.24 2.37 -4.51
N GLY A 218 -21.96 2.69 -4.75
CA GLY A 218 -21.37 4.01 -4.49
C GLY A 218 -20.92 4.24 -3.05
N ASP A 219 -21.15 3.30 -2.13
CA ASP A 219 -20.66 3.43 -0.75
C ASP A 219 -19.14 3.26 -0.71
N THR A 220 -18.46 4.20 -0.08
CA THR A 220 -17.03 4.14 0.17
C THR A 220 -16.76 3.86 1.64
N PHE A 221 -16.02 2.79 1.92
CA PHE A 221 -15.53 2.46 3.25
C PHE A 221 -14.18 3.11 3.46
N VAL A 222 -14.03 3.85 4.55
CA VAL A 222 -12.78 4.52 4.93
C VAL A 222 -12.40 4.07 6.34
N LYS A 223 -11.25 3.45 6.47
CA LYS A 223 -10.69 2.97 7.73
C LYS A 223 -9.52 3.87 8.11
N ILE A 224 -9.44 4.23 9.40
CA ILE A 224 -8.20 4.68 10.04
C ILE A 224 -7.92 3.80 11.26
N GLY A 225 -6.66 3.61 11.60
CA GLY A 225 -6.27 2.80 12.74
C GLY A 225 -4.81 2.98 13.13
N TRP A 226 -4.47 2.42 14.28
CA TRP A 226 -3.09 2.27 14.70
C TRP A 226 -2.38 1.20 13.86
N ASN A 227 -1.14 1.48 13.50
CA ASN A 227 -0.27 0.51 12.85
C ASN A 227 0.18 -0.53 13.89
N PRO A 228 -0.13 -1.84 13.71
CA PRO A 228 0.30 -2.87 14.65
C PRO A 228 1.82 -2.99 14.78
N ILE A 229 2.59 -2.64 13.73
CA ILE A 229 4.06 -2.63 13.79
C ILE A 229 4.54 -1.57 14.79
N PHE A 230 3.96 -0.36 14.74
CA PHE A 230 4.25 0.70 15.71
C PHE A 230 3.86 0.28 17.13
N THR A 231 2.62 -0.16 17.33
CA THR A 231 2.09 -0.51 18.66
C THR A 231 2.79 -1.70 19.29
N GLY A 232 3.32 -2.62 18.49
CA GLY A 232 4.06 -3.80 18.94
C GLY A 232 5.54 -3.54 19.23
N SER A 233 6.00 -2.29 19.19
CA SER A 233 7.42 -1.92 19.27
C SER A 233 7.73 -0.89 20.35
N ASP A 234 9.02 -0.68 20.64
CA ASP A 234 9.48 0.31 21.62
C ASP A 234 9.13 1.76 21.23
N LEU A 235 8.87 2.03 19.95
CA LEU A 235 8.40 3.33 19.47
C LEU A 235 7.07 3.73 20.13
N SER A 236 6.22 2.78 20.50
CA SER A 236 4.93 3.01 21.14
C SER A 236 5.03 3.67 22.52
N HIS A 237 6.19 3.63 23.18
CA HIS A 237 6.42 4.35 24.43
C HIS A 237 6.43 5.87 24.25
N ASN A 238 6.68 6.34 23.03
CA ASN A 238 6.65 7.75 22.67
C ASN A 238 5.38 8.04 21.87
N LYS A 239 4.42 8.74 22.48
CA LYS A 239 3.19 9.10 21.78
C LYS A 239 3.48 10.00 20.58
N PRO A 240 2.80 9.79 19.43
CA PRO A 240 2.85 10.73 18.32
C PRO A 240 2.39 12.13 18.76
N ASN A 241 2.96 13.17 18.15
CA ASN A 241 2.59 14.57 18.37
C ASN A 241 1.51 15.06 17.39
N PHE A 242 0.89 14.16 16.64
CA PHE A 242 -0.18 14.42 15.68
C PHE A 242 -1.25 13.34 15.78
N GLY A 243 -2.48 13.66 15.40
CA GLY A 243 -3.61 12.73 15.35
C GLY A 243 -4.25 12.70 13.98
N ILE A 244 -5.21 11.78 13.81
CA ILE A 244 -5.98 11.64 12.58
C ILE A 244 -7.47 11.44 12.88
N LYS A 245 -8.34 12.00 12.04
CA LYS A 245 -9.80 11.79 12.14
C LYS A 245 -10.42 11.69 10.76
N ILE A 246 -11.56 11.02 10.66
CA ILE A 246 -12.38 11.06 9.45
C ILE A 246 -13.45 12.15 9.62
N THR A 247 -13.59 13.00 8.60
CA THR A 247 -14.69 13.98 8.47
C THR A 247 -15.40 13.77 7.14
N CYS A 248 -16.61 14.32 6.99
CA CYS A 248 -17.38 14.23 5.75
C CYS A 248 -18.05 15.57 5.46
N ASP A 249 -17.96 16.02 4.21
CA ASP A 249 -18.39 17.37 3.82
C ASP A 249 -19.92 17.55 3.89
N ASP A 250 -20.66 16.51 3.50
CA ASP A 250 -22.13 16.58 3.36
C ASP A 250 -22.88 15.88 4.50
N GLY A 251 -22.18 15.46 5.55
CA GLY A 251 -22.77 14.72 6.69
C GLY A 251 -23.32 13.32 6.37
N ASN A 252 -23.25 12.88 5.11
CA ASN A 252 -23.74 11.59 4.61
C ASN A 252 -22.76 10.44 4.91
N CYS A 253 -22.34 10.35 6.18
CA CYS A 253 -21.39 9.35 6.65
C CYS A 253 -21.87 8.65 7.91
N ASP A 254 -21.86 7.32 7.86
CA ASP A 254 -22.12 6.47 9.02
C ASP A 254 -20.80 6.09 9.71
N GLY A 255 -20.83 5.95 11.04
CA GLY A 255 -19.66 5.50 11.82
C GLY A 255 -18.81 6.61 12.45
N LEU A 256 -19.24 7.88 12.35
CA LEU A 256 -18.65 8.99 13.08
C LEU A 256 -19.10 9.02 14.56
N PRO A 257 -18.27 9.52 15.50
CA PRO A 257 -16.88 9.92 15.30
C PRO A 257 -15.96 8.72 15.04
N CYS A 258 -14.87 8.98 14.34
CA CYS A 258 -13.80 8.03 14.08
C CYS A 258 -12.49 8.84 14.10
N SER A 259 -11.82 8.82 15.25
CA SER A 259 -10.68 9.71 15.54
C SER A 259 -9.62 9.03 16.42
N ILE A 260 -8.36 9.41 16.21
CA ILE A 260 -7.21 9.03 17.00
C ILE A 260 -6.49 10.32 17.42
N ASP A 261 -6.61 10.67 18.70
CA ASP A 261 -5.92 11.83 19.30
C ASP A 261 -5.01 11.34 20.43
N PRO A 262 -3.68 11.28 20.22
CA PRO A 262 -2.74 10.79 21.23
C PRO A 262 -2.68 11.66 22.49
N SER A 263 -3.18 12.92 22.43
CA SER A 263 -3.30 13.76 23.62
C SER A 263 -4.45 13.35 24.54
N LYS A 264 -5.47 12.66 24.01
CA LYS A 264 -6.69 12.29 24.76
C LYS A 264 -6.73 10.82 25.18
N SER A 265 -6.00 9.96 24.49
CA SER A 265 -6.05 8.51 24.72
C SER A 265 -4.66 7.87 24.76
N SER A 266 -4.59 6.65 25.29
CA SER A 266 -3.40 5.80 25.19
C SER A 266 -3.09 5.43 23.74
N VAL A 267 -1.86 4.98 23.49
CA VAL A 267 -1.52 4.32 22.24
C VAL A 267 -2.42 3.09 22.06
N ASN A 268 -2.77 2.80 20.81
CA ASN A 268 -3.71 1.74 20.44
C ASN A 268 -5.13 1.96 21.01
N SER A 269 -5.62 3.19 20.94
CA SER A 269 -7.01 3.52 21.29
C SER A 269 -7.62 4.45 20.25
N VAL A 270 -8.90 4.27 19.97
CA VAL A 270 -9.64 4.99 18.93
C VAL A 270 -10.94 5.52 19.53
N ASP A 271 -11.22 6.79 19.31
CA ASP A 271 -12.50 7.41 19.66
C ASP A 271 -13.52 7.10 18.55
N SER A 272 -14.36 6.11 18.81
CA SER A 272 -15.47 5.72 17.95
C SER A 272 -16.49 4.88 18.70
N ASN A 273 -17.76 5.01 18.31
CA ASN A 273 -18.83 4.12 18.75
C ASN A 273 -18.75 2.72 18.11
N GLN A 274 -17.91 2.55 17.08
CA GLN A 274 -17.78 1.33 16.28
C GLN A 274 -16.32 0.90 16.17
N SER A 275 -15.53 1.10 17.23
CA SER A 275 -14.13 0.67 17.27
C SER A 275 -14.00 -0.87 17.30
N SER A 276 -12.90 -1.36 16.75
CA SER A 276 -12.55 -2.79 16.75
C SER A 276 -11.04 -2.96 16.63
N SER A 277 -10.53 -4.17 16.84
CA SER A 277 -9.10 -4.50 16.71
C SER A 277 -8.86 -5.36 15.47
N GLY A 278 -7.88 -4.97 14.65
CA GLY A 278 -7.55 -5.60 13.39
C GLY A 278 -6.52 -6.72 13.51
N ALA A 279 -6.07 -7.22 12.36
CA ALA A 279 -4.89 -8.08 12.30
C ALA A 279 -3.68 -7.38 12.95
N GLY A 280 -2.90 -8.13 13.73
CA GLY A 280 -1.78 -7.58 14.50
C GLY A 280 -2.18 -6.81 15.77
N GLY A 281 -3.47 -6.69 16.08
CA GLY A 281 -3.96 -6.09 17.33
C GLY A 281 -4.10 -4.56 17.31
N GLY A 282 -3.90 -3.92 16.16
CA GLY A 282 -4.10 -2.48 15.99
C GLY A 282 -5.58 -2.09 16.02
N ASP A 283 -5.96 -1.18 16.93
CA ASP A 283 -7.31 -0.65 17.05
C ASP A 283 -7.62 0.30 15.89
N PHE A 284 -8.85 0.22 15.38
CA PHE A 284 -9.32 0.99 14.23
C PHE A 284 -10.80 1.35 14.34
N CYS A 285 -11.23 2.28 13.49
CA CYS A 285 -12.64 2.58 13.23
C CYS A 285 -12.86 2.70 11.71
N VAL A 286 -14.13 2.59 11.30
CA VAL A 286 -14.53 2.65 9.89
C VAL A 286 -15.68 3.62 9.75
N VAL A 287 -15.58 4.50 8.74
CA VAL A 287 -16.65 5.37 8.29
C VAL A 287 -17.12 4.90 6.92
N THR A 288 -18.42 4.93 6.70
CA THR A 288 -19.02 4.67 5.38
C THR A 288 -19.55 5.97 4.80
N ALA A 289 -18.89 6.49 3.77
CA ALA A 289 -19.41 7.60 2.97
C ALA A 289 -20.44 7.05 1.98
N LYS A 290 -21.69 7.48 2.12
CA LYS A 290 -22.81 6.89 1.39
C LYS A 290 -22.96 7.46 -0.02
N ASN A 291 -23.26 6.59 -0.98
CA ASN A 291 -23.68 6.98 -2.33
C ASN A 291 -22.80 8.07 -2.99
N GLY A 292 -21.48 7.87 -2.99
CA GLY A 292 -20.52 8.80 -3.59
C GLY A 292 -20.21 10.05 -2.75
N ALA A 293 -20.67 10.14 -1.51
CA ALA A 293 -20.27 11.20 -0.59
C ALA A 293 -18.74 11.23 -0.40
N HIS A 294 -18.22 12.42 -0.09
CA HIS A 294 -16.79 12.64 0.10
C HIS A 294 -16.41 12.56 1.58
N ALA A 295 -15.45 11.69 1.90
CA ALA A 295 -14.81 11.61 3.20
C ALA A 295 -13.40 12.22 3.14
N LYS A 296 -12.96 12.80 4.25
CA LYS A 296 -11.61 13.32 4.41
C LYS A 296 -10.93 12.62 5.57
N ILE A 297 -9.69 12.20 5.36
CA ILE A 297 -8.79 11.81 6.44
C ILE A 297 -8.01 13.05 6.82
N GLU A 298 -8.40 13.69 7.92
CA GLU A 298 -7.76 14.90 8.43
C GLU A 298 -6.62 14.54 9.38
N VAL A 299 -5.45 15.11 9.13
CA VAL A 299 -4.27 15.06 10.00
C VAL A 299 -4.17 16.38 10.77
N PHE A 300 -4.00 16.32 12.09
CA PHE A 300 -3.97 17.50 12.96
C PHE A 300 -2.89 17.39 14.05
N SER A 301 -2.43 18.52 14.60
CA SER A 301 -1.48 18.50 15.73
C SER A 301 -2.15 17.96 16.99
N ALA A 302 -1.46 17.11 17.77
CA ALA A 302 -2.06 16.50 18.96
C ALA A 302 -2.62 17.57 19.92
N GLY A 303 -3.86 17.38 20.38
CA GLY A 303 -4.60 18.35 21.19
C GLY A 303 -5.50 19.31 20.40
N GLU A 304 -5.35 19.41 19.08
CA GLU A 304 -6.17 20.28 18.22
C GLU A 304 -7.36 19.55 17.57
N GLY A 305 -7.49 18.23 17.75
CA GLY A 305 -8.50 17.40 17.08
C GLY A 305 -9.94 17.56 17.57
N GLY A 306 -10.15 18.35 18.63
CA GLY A 306 -11.48 18.60 19.23
C GLY A 306 -12.04 19.97 18.86
N ASN A 307 -12.50 20.12 17.63
CA ASN A 307 -13.46 21.14 17.21
C ASN A 307 -14.41 20.49 16.20
#